data_AF-A0A376DSQ6-F1
#
_entry.id   AF-A0A376DSQ6-F1
#
_cell.length_a   1.000
_cell.length_b   1.000
_cell.length_c   1.000
_cell.angle_alpha   90.00
_cell.angle_beta   90.00
_cell.angle_gamma   90.00
#
_symmetry.space_group_name_H-M   'P 1'
#
loop_
_entity.id
_entity.type
_entity.pdbx_description
1 polymer ?
#
loop_
_entity_poly.entity_id
_entity_poly.type
_entity_poly.pdbx_seq_one_letter_code
_entity_poly.pdbx_strand_id
1 'polypeptide(L)'
;MIWWRSKLEILSFLMKKQWWGNLKEKKISAQKIFGILDEPLRTEFFELWLEFEEEKTPDAIFACSIDRIMPFILNAHTSGKSWTEAGVTEKQIRNMLENAITRASDEMGEAFQTLLSRSLDTEKVVR
;
A
#
# COMPACT_ATOMS: atom_id res chain seq x y z
N MET A 1 -0.55 25.05 3.20
CA MET A 1 -1.54 24.01 2.84
C MET A 1 -1.37 23.53 1.38
N ILE A 2 -0.13 23.40 0.89
CA ILE A 2 0.18 22.98 -0.49
C ILE A 2 0.81 21.56 -0.51
N TRP A 3 1.28 21.10 0.66
CA TRP A 3 2.02 19.84 0.83
C TRP A 3 1.22 18.55 0.58
N TRP A 4 -0.11 18.57 0.67
CA TRP A 4 -0.94 17.36 0.55
C TRP A 4 -1.50 17.12 -0.86
N ARG A 5 -1.74 18.18 -1.65
CA ARG A 5 -2.16 18.04 -3.06
C ARG A 5 -1.08 17.38 -3.91
N SER A 6 0.17 17.75 -3.70
CA SER A 6 1.30 17.08 -4.35
C SER A 6 1.40 15.62 -3.95
N LYS A 7 1.06 15.23 -2.72
CA LYS A 7 1.11 13.83 -2.28
C LYS A 7 0.09 12.94 -3.01
N LEU A 8 -1.06 13.49 -3.39
CA LEU A 8 -2.11 12.78 -4.11
C LEU A 8 -1.89 12.74 -5.61
N GLU A 9 -1.36 13.81 -6.20
CA GLU A 9 -0.90 13.77 -7.59
C GLU A 9 0.31 12.87 -7.72
N ILE A 10 1.20 12.84 -6.73
CA ILE A 10 2.27 11.85 -6.60
C ILE A 10 1.60 10.48 -6.46
N LEU A 11 0.78 10.16 -5.46
CA LEU A 11 0.08 8.87 -5.37
C LEU A 11 -0.62 8.46 -6.67
N SER A 12 -1.36 9.36 -7.35
CA SER A 12 -2.04 9.10 -8.64
C SER A 12 -1.06 8.89 -9.81
N PHE A 13 0.04 9.65 -9.87
CA PHE A 13 1.12 9.51 -10.86
C PHE A 13 1.92 8.23 -10.64
N LEU A 14 2.16 7.92 -9.38
CA LEU A 14 2.80 6.73 -8.85
C LEU A 14 1.97 5.46 -9.13
N MET A 15 0.65 5.54 -8.96
CA MET A 15 -0.30 4.48 -9.31
C MET A 15 -0.41 4.25 -10.82
N LYS A 16 -0.21 5.30 -11.64
CA LYS A 16 -0.46 5.23 -13.09
C LYS A 16 0.74 4.84 -13.95
N LYS A 17 1.99 4.90 -13.47
CA LYS A 17 3.14 4.61 -14.37
C LYS A 17 4.45 4.11 -13.76
N GLN A 18 4.68 4.13 -12.45
CA GLN A 18 6.08 4.09 -11.96
C GLN A 18 6.29 3.65 -10.50
N TRP A 19 5.53 2.68 -9.96
CA TRP A 19 5.72 2.19 -8.57
C TRP A 19 6.53 0.94 -8.36
N TRP A 20 7.04 0.36 -9.44
CA TRP A 20 8.14 -0.57 -9.35
C TRP A 20 9.24 -0.05 -10.25
N GLY A 21 10.23 0.63 -9.64
CA GLY A 21 11.57 0.59 -10.20
C GLY A 21 11.91 -0.88 -10.51
N ASN A 22 12.66 -1.11 -11.57
CA ASN A 22 13.00 -2.47 -12.00
C ASN A 22 13.48 -3.27 -10.77
N LEU A 23 12.97 -4.49 -10.55
CA LEU A 23 13.34 -5.30 -9.38
C LEU A 23 14.87 -5.40 -9.20
N LYS A 24 15.61 -5.36 -10.32
CA LYS A 24 17.07 -5.27 -10.34
C LYS A 24 17.60 -4.00 -9.65
N GLU A 25 17.05 -2.83 -9.96
CA GLU A 25 17.44 -1.55 -9.37
C GLU A 25 17.09 -1.48 -7.88
N LYS A 26 15.90 -2.00 -7.51
CA LYS A 26 15.48 -2.11 -6.11
C LYS A 26 16.45 -2.98 -5.32
N LYS A 27 16.82 -4.16 -5.86
CA LYS A 27 17.77 -5.07 -5.23
C LYS A 27 19.15 -4.44 -5.02
N ILE A 28 19.66 -3.73 -6.03
CA ILE A 28 20.93 -2.99 -5.90
C ILE A 28 20.84 -1.94 -4.77
N SER A 29 19.71 -1.26 -4.66
CA SER A 29 19.50 -0.23 -3.64
C SER A 29 19.37 -0.83 -2.23
N ALA A 30 18.63 -1.93 -2.09
CA ALA A 30 18.52 -2.68 -0.85
C ALA A 30 19.88 -3.20 -0.38
N GLN A 31 20.70 -3.76 -1.28
CA GLN A 31 22.07 -4.19 -0.96
C GLN A 31 22.93 -3.05 -0.40
N LYS A 32 22.79 -1.83 -0.94
CA LYS A 32 23.52 -0.66 -0.44
C LYS A 32 23.01 -0.22 0.94
N ILE A 33 21.70 -0.18 1.13
CA ILE A 33 21.08 0.28 2.38
C ILE A 33 21.38 -0.69 3.52
N PHE A 34 21.08 -1.97 3.34
CA PHE A 34 21.34 -2.98 4.37
C PHE A 34 22.84 -3.27 4.53
N GLY A 35 23.64 -2.99 3.50
CA GLY A 35 25.11 -3.05 3.57
C GLY A 35 25.76 -2.10 4.58
N ILE A 36 25.01 -1.13 5.12
CA ILE A 36 25.46 -0.24 6.21
C ILE A 36 25.47 -0.98 7.56
N LEU A 37 24.66 -2.04 7.69
CA LEU A 37 24.57 -2.82 8.92
C LEU A 37 25.74 -3.83 9.01
N ASP A 38 26.15 -4.14 10.23
CA ASP A 38 27.08 -5.23 10.51
C ASP A 38 26.35 -6.59 10.48
N GLU A 39 27.10 -7.68 10.34
CA GLU A 39 26.52 -9.03 10.45
C GLU A 39 26.16 -9.36 11.91
N PRO A 40 25.06 -10.11 12.15
CA PRO A 40 24.21 -10.79 11.15
C PRO A 40 23.07 -9.93 10.58
N LEU A 41 22.87 -8.71 11.08
CA LEU A 41 21.71 -7.87 10.76
C LEU A 41 21.61 -7.51 9.28
N ARG A 42 22.75 -7.26 8.63
CA ARG A 42 22.78 -7.02 7.18
C ARG A 42 22.09 -8.13 6.40
N THR A 43 22.46 -9.38 6.67
CA THR A 43 21.91 -10.55 5.97
C THR A 43 20.44 -10.72 6.31
N GLU A 44 20.10 -10.71 7.59
CA GLU A 44 18.73 -10.91 8.08
C GLU A 44 17.74 -9.90 7.48
N PHE A 45 18.06 -8.60 7.52
CA PHE A 45 17.17 -7.57 6.98
C PHE A 45 17.08 -7.61 5.46
N PHE A 46 18.17 -7.98 4.76
CA PHE A 46 18.13 -8.14 3.31
C PHE A 46 17.26 -9.33 2.89
N GLU A 47 17.30 -10.43 3.63
CA GLU A 47 16.46 -11.61 3.40
C GLU A 47 14.98 -11.32 3.67
N LEU A 48 14.65 -10.66 4.79
CA LEU A 48 13.29 -10.21 5.07
C LEU A 48 12.75 -9.25 4.00
N TRP A 49 13.57 -8.31 3.54
CA TRP A 49 13.20 -7.42 2.45
C TRP A 49 12.93 -8.18 1.15
N LEU A 50 13.76 -9.18 0.83
CA LEU A 50 13.58 -10.00 -0.37
C LEU A 50 12.30 -10.84 -0.28
N GLU A 51 12.05 -11.45 0.87
CA GLU A 51 10.82 -12.21 1.14
C GLU A 51 9.57 -11.34 0.93
N PHE A 52 9.59 -10.12 1.46
CA PHE A 52 8.50 -9.15 1.27
C PHE A 52 8.27 -8.79 -0.20
N GLU A 53 9.33 -8.47 -0.96
CA GLU A 53 9.19 -8.13 -2.39
C GLU A 53 8.76 -9.33 -3.26
N GLU A 54 9.02 -10.57 -2.83
CA GLU A 54 8.54 -11.77 -3.53
C GLU A 54 7.05 -12.05 -3.32
N GLU A 55 6.47 -11.64 -2.18
CA GLU A 55 5.04 -11.77 -1.86
C GLU A 55 4.50 -13.22 -2.00
N LYS A 56 5.29 -14.21 -1.58
CA LYS A 56 4.95 -15.64 -1.68
C LYS A 56 4.66 -16.31 -0.34
N THR A 57 5.32 -15.90 0.73
CA THR A 57 5.13 -16.49 2.05
C THR A 57 3.87 -15.92 2.70
N PRO A 58 3.25 -16.64 3.64
CA PRO A 58 2.10 -16.12 4.39
C PRO A 58 2.40 -14.78 5.06
N ASP A 59 3.58 -14.63 5.66
CA ASP A 59 4.00 -13.39 6.33
C ASP A 59 4.18 -12.24 5.34
N ALA A 60 4.79 -12.47 4.17
CA ALA A 60 4.93 -11.45 3.13
C ALA A 60 3.59 -11.02 2.54
N ILE A 61 2.67 -11.97 2.30
CA ILE A 61 1.31 -11.68 1.82
C ILE A 61 0.56 -10.84 2.85
N PHE A 62 0.62 -11.23 4.13
CA PHE A 62 0.00 -10.48 5.20
C PHE A 62 0.60 -9.08 5.32
N ALA A 63 1.93 -8.94 5.36
CA ALA A 63 2.60 -7.64 5.41
C ALA A 63 2.22 -6.75 4.21
N CYS A 64 2.16 -7.31 3.00
CA CYS A 64 1.72 -6.59 1.81
C CYS A 64 0.27 -6.10 1.95
N SER A 65 -0.63 -6.91 2.49
CA SER A 65 -2.02 -6.50 2.74
C SER A 65 -2.13 -5.29 3.69
N ILE A 66 -1.32 -5.29 4.75
CA ILE A 66 -1.27 -4.19 5.73
C ILE A 66 -0.73 -2.91 5.09
N ASP A 67 0.37 -3.01 4.32
CA ASP A 67 0.94 -1.87 3.59
C ASP A 67 -0.08 -1.26 2.62
N ARG A 68 -0.82 -2.12 1.89
CA ARG A 68 -1.83 -1.69 0.91
C ARG A 68 -3.05 -1.03 1.54
N ILE A 69 -3.57 -1.55 2.64
CA ILE A 69 -4.79 -1.02 3.26
C ILE A 69 -4.54 0.27 4.06
N MET A 70 -3.30 0.53 4.49
CA MET A 70 -2.98 1.65 5.38
C MET A 70 -3.35 3.05 4.82
N PRO A 71 -3.10 3.39 3.54
CA PRO A 71 -3.58 4.65 2.96
C PRO A 71 -5.10 4.78 2.98
N PHE A 72 -5.82 3.66 2.81
CA PHE A 72 -7.27 3.63 2.85
C PHE A 72 -7.82 3.89 4.25
N ILE A 73 -7.26 3.22 5.27
CA ILE A 73 -7.57 3.45 6.68
C ILE A 73 -7.37 4.93 7.02
N LEU A 74 -6.25 5.53 6.62
CA LEU A 74 -5.96 6.94 6.87
C LEU A 74 -7.00 7.87 6.21
N ASN A 75 -7.41 7.58 4.97
CA ASN A 75 -8.47 8.33 4.31
C ASN A 75 -9.82 8.19 5.03
N ALA A 76 -10.16 6.97 5.46
CA ALA A 76 -11.40 6.68 6.19
C ALA A 76 -11.47 7.37 7.55
N HIS A 77 -10.35 7.50 8.27
CA HIS A 77 -10.28 8.18 9.57
C HIS A 77 -10.24 9.71 9.46
N THR A 78 -9.78 10.25 8.34
CA THR A 78 -9.77 11.71 8.09
C THR A 78 -11.10 12.15 7.46
N SER A 79 -11.18 13.39 6.99
CA SER A 79 -12.37 13.92 6.31
C SER A 79 -12.59 13.35 4.89
N GLY A 80 -11.74 12.43 4.41
CA GLY A 80 -11.84 11.89 3.06
C GLY A 80 -11.48 12.88 1.93
N LYS A 81 -11.21 14.15 2.27
CA LYS A 81 -10.96 15.24 1.30
C LYS A 81 -9.92 14.88 0.25
N SER A 82 -8.87 14.16 0.67
CA SER A 82 -7.79 13.71 -0.17
C SER A 82 -8.30 12.89 -1.37
N TRP A 83 -9.13 11.88 -1.11
CA TRP A 83 -9.61 10.98 -2.15
C TRP A 83 -10.82 11.54 -2.89
N THR A 84 -11.68 12.32 -2.22
CA THR A 84 -12.82 12.98 -2.87
C THR A 84 -12.38 14.09 -3.83
N GLU A 85 -11.41 14.94 -3.46
CA GLU A 85 -10.85 15.95 -4.37
C GLU A 85 -10.11 15.33 -5.56
N ALA A 86 -9.51 14.17 -5.37
CA ALA A 86 -8.83 13.41 -6.44
C ALA A 86 -9.80 12.56 -7.29
N GLY A 87 -11.09 12.51 -6.95
CA GLY A 87 -12.10 11.74 -7.67
C GLY A 87 -11.86 10.23 -7.63
N VAL A 88 -11.28 9.71 -6.54
CA VAL A 88 -11.01 8.27 -6.40
C VAL A 88 -12.33 7.52 -6.23
N THR A 89 -12.59 6.57 -7.13
CA THR A 89 -13.84 5.79 -7.15
C THR A 89 -13.71 4.48 -6.39
N GLU A 90 -14.85 3.92 -5.96
CA GLU A 90 -14.92 2.58 -5.37
C GLU A 90 -14.21 1.53 -6.25
N LYS A 91 -14.46 1.58 -7.56
CA LYS A 91 -13.84 0.66 -8.52
C LYS A 91 -12.31 0.76 -8.51
N GLN A 92 -11.75 1.96 -8.41
CA GLN A 92 -10.29 2.14 -8.33
C GLN A 92 -9.75 1.53 -7.04
N ILE A 93 -10.42 1.76 -5.92
CA ILE A 93 -10.02 1.22 -4.61
C ILE A 93 -10.02 -0.30 -4.64
N ARG A 94 -11.09 -0.92 -5.14
CA ARG A 94 -11.19 -2.39 -5.29
C ARG A 94 -10.05 -2.94 -6.15
N ASN A 95 -9.83 -2.36 -7.33
CA ASN A 95 -8.74 -2.79 -8.23
C ASN A 95 -7.36 -2.70 -7.58
N MET A 96 -7.14 -1.72 -6.70
CA MET A 96 -5.84 -1.50 -6.06
C MET A 96 -5.62 -2.38 -4.83
N LEU A 97 -6.67 -2.66 -4.06
CA LEU A 97 -6.54 -3.17 -2.70
C LEU A 97 -7.11 -4.57 -2.52
N GLU A 98 -8.22 -4.89 -3.19
CA GLU A 98 -9.05 -6.04 -2.86
C GLU A 98 -8.27 -7.35 -2.96
N ASN A 99 -7.55 -7.58 -4.06
CA ASN A 99 -6.76 -8.80 -4.24
C ASN A 99 -5.63 -8.96 -3.20
N ALA A 100 -4.95 -7.87 -2.83
CA ALA A 100 -3.86 -7.95 -1.86
C ALA A 100 -4.38 -8.25 -0.45
N ILE A 101 -5.57 -7.73 -0.13
CA ILE A 101 -6.20 -7.89 1.18
C ILE A 101 -6.83 -9.27 1.34
N THR A 102 -7.62 -9.72 0.35
CA THR A 102 -8.34 -11.00 0.45
C THR A 102 -7.43 -12.22 0.39
N ARG A 103 -6.24 -12.08 -0.22
CA ARG A 103 -5.21 -13.14 -0.20
C ARG A 103 -4.57 -13.33 1.19
N ALA A 104 -4.63 -12.33 2.07
CA ALA A 104 -4.02 -12.41 3.38
C ALA A 104 -4.87 -13.22 4.36
N SER A 105 -6.17 -12.90 4.48
CA SER A 105 -7.14 -13.69 5.23
C SER A 105 -8.58 -13.25 4.93
N ASP A 106 -9.55 -14.09 5.29
CA ASP A 106 -10.97 -13.76 5.17
C ASP A 106 -11.34 -12.57 6.06
N GLU A 107 -10.83 -12.51 7.29
CA GLU A 107 -11.08 -11.42 8.26
C GLU A 107 -10.56 -10.07 7.74
N MET A 108 -9.41 -10.07 7.07
CA MET A 108 -8.87 -8.88 6.40
C MET A 108 -9.81 -8.41 5.28
N GLY A 109 -10.36 -9.35 4.51
CA GLY A 109 -11.37 -9.06 3.49
C GLY A 109 -12.64 -8.44 4.08
N GLU A 110 -13.17 -9.01 5.15
CA GLU A 110 -14.35 -8.50 5.87
C GLU A 110 -14.12 -7.09 6.44
N ALA A 111 -12.95 -6.86 7.04
CA ALA A 111 -12.56 -5.55 7.56
C ALA A 111 -12.51 -4.50 6.44
N PHE A 112 -11.94 -4.85 5.28
CA PHE A 112 -11.90 -3.96 4.13
C PHE A 112 -13.31 -3.62 3.61
N GLN A 113 -14.21 -4.60 3.46
CA GLN A 113 -15.58 -4.33 3.03
C GLN A 113 -16.30 -3.40 4.02
N THR A 114 -16.14 -3.67 5.32
CA THR A 114 -16.74 -2.84 6.38
C THR A 114 -16.28 -1.38 6.30
N LEU A 115 -14.97 -1.17 6.12
CA LEU A 115 -14.39 0.16 5.97
C LEU A 115 -14.84 0.84 4.66
N LEU A 116 -14.97 0.10 3.58
CA LEU A 116 -15.43 0.60 2.28
C LEU A 116 -16.88 1.04 2.32
N SER A 117 -17.78 0.19 2.82
CA SER A 117 -19.18 0.55 3.01
C SER A 117 -19.31 1.81 3.85
N ARG A 118 -18.63 1.88 5.00
CA ARG A 118 -18.65 3.08 5.85
C ARG A 118 -18.11 4.33 5.15
N SER A 119 -17.07 4.19 4.32
CA SER A 119 -16.49 5.31 3.59
C SER A 119 -17.41 5.82 2.48
N LEU A 120 -18.19 4.94 1.86
CA LEU A 120 -19.22 5.31 0.87
C LEU A 120 -20.42 5.98 1.55
N ASP A 121 -20.87 5.45 2.69
CA ASP A 121 -22.00 6.02 3.45
C ASP A 121 -21.69 7.40 4.03
N THR A 122 -20.42 7.65 4.34
CA THR A 122 -19.94 8.95 4.85
C THR A 122 -19.40 9.87 3.75
N GLU A 123 -19.63 9.53 2.47
CA GLU A 123 -19.23 10.31 1.29
C GLU A 123 -17.72 10.66 1.27
N LYS A 124 -16.88 9.82 1.87
CA LYS A 124 -15.41 9.95 1.88
C LYS A 124 -14.74 9.34 0.65
N VAL A 125 -15.53 8.71 -0.21
CA VAL A 125 -15.16 8.02 -1.45
C VAL A 125 -16.26 8.25 -2.48
N VAL A 126 -15.91 8.38 -3.75
CA VAL A 126 -16.87 8.50 -4.85
C VAL A 126 -17.34 7.11 -5.26
N ARG A 127 -18.65 6.93 -5.48
CA ARG A 127 -19.21 5.68 -6.04
C ARG A 127 -18.74 5.46 -7.48
#